data_AF-A0A4R9PGK6-F1
#
_entry.id   AF-A0A4R9PGK6-F1
#
_cell.length_a   1.000
_cell.length_b   1.000
_cell.length_c   1.000
_cell.angle_alpha   90.00
_cell.angle_beta   90.00
_cell.angle_gamma   90.00
#
_symmetry.space_group_name_H-M   'P 1'
#
loop_
_entity.id
_entity.type
_entity.pdbx_description
1 polymer ?
#
loop_
_entity_poly.entity_id
_entity_poly.type
_entity_poly.pdbx_seq_one_letter_code
_entity_poly.pdbx_strand_id
1 'polypeptide(L)'
;LIPMVVLATAATVIASQAVISGAYSLTRQAVQLNMLPRLEILHTSEKQSGQVYMPRVNMLLALVVMLLVVGFGESSRLASAYGISVTGNMLVTNILLFVV
;
A
#
# COMPACT_ATOMS: atom_id res chain seq x y z
N LEU A 1 12.34 -0.10 27.72
CA LEU A 1 11.16 0.29 26.90
C LEU A 1 11.53 1.22 25.75
N ILE A 2 12.20 2.35 26.02
CA ILE A 2 12.52 3.38 25.00
C ILE A 2 13.25 2.81 23.75
N PRO A 3 14.27 1.94 23.87
CA PRO A 3 14.93 1.36 22.68
C PRO A 3 13.98 0.54 21.80
N MET A 4 13.08 -0.23 22.42
CA MET A 4 12.09 -1.04 21.71
C MET A 4 11.03 -0.17 21.00
N VAL A 5 10.62 0.94 21.60
CA VAL A 5 9.70 1.90 20.96
C VAL A 5 10.36 2.49 19.71
N VAL A 6 11.62 2.92 19.81
CA VAL A 6 12.36 3.48 18.67
C VAL A 6 12.48 2.45 17.53
N LEU A 7 12.83 1.20 17.85
CA LEU A 7 12.90 0.12 16.87
C LEU A 7 11.53 -0.16 16.22
N ALA A 8 10.47 -0.22 17.02
CA ALA A 8 9.11 -0.45 16.52
C ALA A 8 8.66 0.68 15.58
N THR A 9 8.90 1.95 15.96
CA THR A 9 8.60 3.11 15.10
C THR A 9 9.39 3.07 13.81
N ALA A 10 10.68 2.75 13.86
CA ALA A 10 11.51 2.60 12.65
C ALA A 10 10.97 1.49 11.73
N ALA A 11 10.57 0.35 12.29
CA ALA A 11 9.96 -0.73 11.54
C ALA A 11 8.62 -0.32 10.90
N THR A 12 7.79 0.46 11.60
CA THR A 12 6.54 1.01 11.06
C THR A 12 6.79 1.92 9.85
N VAL A 13 7.84 2.76 9.88
CA VAL A 13 8.20 3.62 8.73
C VAL A 13 8.61 2.76 7.54
N ILE A 14 9.46 1.75 7.75
CA ILE A 14 9.90 0.84 6.68
C ILE A 14 8.71 0.09 6.06
N ALA A 15 7.81 -0.44 6.91
CA ALA A 15 6.61 -1.12 6.45
C ALA A 15 5.70 -0.19 5.62
N SER A 16 5.53 1.06 6.04
CA SER A 16 4.76 2.06 5.29
C SER A 16 5.35 2.33 3.90
N GLN A 17 6.67 2.45 3.80
CA GLN A 17 7.35 2.65 2.50
C GLN A 17 7.19 1.44 1.56
N ALA A 18 7.22 0.22 2.09
CA ALA A 18 7.01 -0.99 1.31
C ALA A 18 5.58 -1.04 0.71
N VAL A 19 4.56 -0.65 1.48
CA VAL A 19 3.17 -0.60 1.02
C VAL A 19 2.98 0.47 -0.07
N ILE A 20 3.54 1.66 0.11
CA ILE A 20 3.47 2.73 -0.90
C ILE A 20 4.12 2.29 -2.22
N SER A 21 5.30 1.68 -2.15
CA SER A 21 6.01 1.16 -3.33
C SER A 21 5.23 0.02 -4.01
N GLY A 22 4.60 -0.86 -3.22
CA GLY A 22 3.72 -1.91 -3.73
C GLY A 22 2.50 -1.34 -4.46
N ALA A 23 1.86 -0.31 -3.91
CA ALA A 23 0.73 0.36 -4.52
C ALA A 23 1.09 1.02 -5.87
N TYR A 24 2.26 1.66 -5.97
CA TYR A 24 2.77 2.18 -7.24
C TYR A 24 2.98 1.07 -8.28
N SER A 25 3.49 -0.09 -7.86
CA SER A 25 3.70 -1.24 -8.74
C SER A 25 2.37 -1.79 -9.27
N LEU A 26 1.38 -2.00 -8.39
CA LEU A 26 0.04 -2.46 -8.78
C LEU A 26 -0.67 -1.44 -9.68
N THR A 27 -0.54 -0.14 -9.39
CA THR A 27 -1.12 0.92 -10.22
C THR A 27 -0.52 0.91 -11.63
N ARG A 28 0.81 0.73 -11.75
CA ARG A 28 1.47 0.62 -13.05
C ARG A 28 0.97 -0.61 -13.83
N GLN A 29 0.81 -1.76 -13.18
CA GLN A 29 0.25 -2.96 -13.80
C GLN A 29 -1.18 -2.72 -14.29
N ALA A 30 -2.03 -2.07 -13.48
CA ALA A 30 -3.39 -1.72 -13.87
C ALA A 30 -3.45 -0.76 -15.08
N VAL A 31 -2.54 0.23 -15.17
CA VAL A 31 -2.42 1.11 -16.34
C VAL A 31 -1.98 0.32 -17.58
N GLN A 32 -1.04 -0.63 -17.45
CA GLN A 32 -0.61 -1.50 -18.56
C GLN A 32 -1.73 -2.41 -19.07
N LEU A 33 -2.64 -2.83 -18.18
CA LEU A 33 -3.84 -3.60 -18.51
C LEU A 33 -5.00 -2.72 -19.03
N ASN A 34 -4.78 -1.41 -19.25
CA ASN A 34 -5.80 -0.42 -19.62
C ASN A 34 -6.98 -0.32 -18.62
N MET A 35 -6.80 -0.74 -17.36
CA MET A 35 -7.81 -0.62 -16.30
C MET A 35 -7.88 0.79 -15.71
N LEU A 36 -6.79 1.55 -15.83
CA LEU A 36 -6.68 2.93 -15.33
C LEU A 36 -6.12 3.84 -16.43
N PRO A 37 -6.55 5.12 -16.48
CA PRO A 37 -5.96 6.10 -17.39
C PRO A 37 -4.48 6.33 -17.05
N ARG A 38 -3.70 6.83 -18.02
CA ARG A 38 -2.28 7.13 -17.80
C ARG A 38 -2.12 8.15 -16.67
N LEU A 39 -1.44 7.75 -15.61
CA LEU A 39 -1.10 8.60 -14.47
C LEU A 39 0.29 9.20 -14.67
N GLU A 40 0.51 10.37 -14.06
CA GLU A 40 1.83 11.01 -14.05
C GLU A 40 2.80 10.20 -13.19
N ILE A 41 3.88 9.73 -13.80
CA ILE A 41 4.93 8.94 -13.17
C ILE A 41 6.17 9.80 -13.13
N LEU A 42 6.50 10.32 -11.95
CA LEU A 42 7.74 11.05 -11.73
C LEU A 42 8.84 10.04 -11.40
N HIS A 43 9.89 10.04 -12.20
CA HIS A 43 11.08 9.25 -11.91
C HIS A 43 11.97 10.08 -10.99
N THR A 44 12.06 9.69 -9.72
CA THR A 44 12.90 10.37 -8.72
C THR A 44 14.39 10.15 -8.99
N SER A 45 14.77 9.16 -9.81
CA SER A 45 16.15 8.94 -10.24
C SER A 45 16.21 8.52 -11.71
N GLU A 46 17.02 9.23 -12.50
CA GLU A 46 17.31 8.89 -13.91
C GLU A 46 18.07 7.56 -14.06
N LYS A 47 18.75 7.09 -13.00
CA LYS A 47 19.58 5.88 -13.01
C LYS A 47 18.90 4.65 -12.41
N GLN A 48 17.80 4.82 -11.67
CA GLN A 48 17.07 3.71 -11.04
C GLN A 48 15.59 3.75 -11.40
N SER A 49 15.20 2.88 -12.34
CA SER A 49 13.81 2.69 -12.76
C SER A 49 12.85 2.29 -11.62
N GLY A 50 13.39 1.84 -10.48
CA GLY A 50 12.62 1.50 -9.27
C GLY A 50 12.23 2.70 -8.38
N GLN A 51 12.83 3.88 -8.57
CA GLN A 51 12.47 5.08 -7.80
C GLN A 51 11.36 5.85 -8.49
N VAL A 52 10.14 5.35 -8.29
CA VAL A 52 8.93 5.85 -8.92
C VAL A 52 8.10 6.60 -7.89
N TYR A 53 7.76 7.84 -8.18
CA TYR A 53 6.83 8.62 -7.37
C TYR A 53 5.59 8.95 -8.21
N MET A 54 4.41 8.61 -7.67
CA MET A 54 3.13 8.92 -8.28
C MET A 54 2.33 9.83 -7.34
N PRO A 55 2.37 11.17 -7.53
CA PRO A 55 1.77 12.13 -6.59
C PRO A 55 0.29 11.87 -6.32
N ARG A 56 -0.47 11.54 -7.37
CA ARG A 56 -1.92 11.27 -7.26
C ARG A 56 -2.21 10.02 -6.41
N VAL A 57 -1.44 8.96 -6.61
CA VAL A 57 -1.59 7.71 -5.83
C VAL A 57 -1.19 7.97 -4.38
N ASN A 58 -0.09 8.69 -4.14
CA ASN A 58 0.34 9.05 -2.80
C ASN A 58 -0.73 9.86 -2.04
N MET A 59 -1.30 10.88 -2.69
CA MET A 59 -2.35 11.71 -2.10
C MET A 59 -3.61 10.89 -1.80
N LEU A 60 -4.01 10.00 -2.71
CA LEU A 60 -5.15 9.11 -2.50
C LEU A 60 -4.91 8.16 -1.33
N LEU A 61 -3.73 7.53 -1.26
CA LEU A 61 -3.37 6.68 -0.12
C LEU A 61 -3.42 7.45 1.19
N ALA A 62 -2.86 8.67 1.24
CA ALA A 62 -2.89 9.51 2.43
C ALA A 62 -4.32 9.84 2.87
N LEU A 63 -5.18 10.22 1.92
CA LEU A 63 -6.59 10.54 2.20
C LEU A 63 -7.35 9.31 2.73
N VAL A 64 -7.19 8.15 2.10
CA VAL A 64 -7.84 6.90 2.52
C VAL A 64 -7.35 6.48 3.91
N VAL A 65 -6.04 6.54 4.18
CA VAL A 65 -5.49 6.20 5.50
C VAL A 65 -6.03 7.15 6.57
N MET A 66 -6.08 8.46 6.31
CA MET A 66 -6.66 9.41 7.26
C MET A 66 -8.15 9.13 7.54
N LEU A 67 -8.93 8.83 6.50
CA LEU A 67 -10.34 8.45 6.66
C LEU A 67 -10.50 7.17 7.47
N LEU A 68 -9.66 6.15 7.26
CA LEU A 68 -9.70 4.91 8.03
C LEU A 68 -9.34 5.15 9.49
N VAL A 69 -8.30 5.93 9.77
CA VAL A 69 -7.88 6.24 11.15
C VAL A 69 -8.98 7.00 11.90
N VAL A 70 -9.56 8.04 11.28
CA VAL A 70 -10.64 8.84 11.90
C VAL A 70 -11.93 8.04 12.00
N GLY A 71 -12.29 7.27 10.97
CA GLY A 71 -13.54 6.50 10.92
C GLY A 71 -13.54 5.32 11.89
N PHE A 72 -12.40 4.63 12.06
CA PHE A 72 -12.30 3.53 13.01
C PHE A 72 -11.98 3.99 14.43
N GLY A 73 -11.24 5.08 14.65
CA GLY A 73 -10.96 5.68 15.96
C GLY A 73 -10.11 4.85 16.95
N GLU A 74 -10.17 3.52 16.88
CA GLU A 74 -9.38 2.59 17.70
C GLU A 74 -8.56 1.62 16.84
N SER A 75 -7.32 1.38 17.27
CA SER A 75 -6.38 0.47 16.59
C SER A 75 -6.88 -0.98 16.53
N SER A 76 -7.65 -1.43 17.53
CA SER A 76 -8.23 -2.78 17.59
C SER A 76 -9.21 -3.01 16.43
N ARG A 77 -10.14 -2.09 16.21
CA ARG A 77 -11.13 -2.18 15.13
C ARG A 77 -10.48 -2.09 13.76
N LEU A 78 -9.46 -1.24 13.60
CA LEU A 78 -8.67 -1.15 12.36
C LEU A 78 -7.92 -2.45 12.08
N ALA A 79 -7.30 -3.06 13.11
CA ALA A 79 -6.59 -4.34 12.98
C ALA A 79 -7.53 -5.48 12.56
N SER A 80 -8.74 -5.55 13.11
CA SER A 80 -9.74 -6.54 12.70
C SER A 80 -10.16 -6.37 11.24
N ALA A 81 -10.41 -5.12 10.79
CA ALA A 81 -10.76 -4.85 9.40
C ALA A 81 -9.61 -5.20 8.43
N TYR A 82 -8.37 -4.87 8.79
CA TYR A 82 -7.18 -5.26 8.03
C TYR A 82 -7.08 -6.79 7.89
N GLY A 83 -7.28 -7.53 8.97
CA GLY A 83 -7.25 -9.00 8.97
C GLY A 83 -8.26 -9.60 7.98
N ILE A 84 -9.52 -9.13 8.01
CA ILE A 84 -10.56 -9.58 7.08
C ILE A 84 -10.18 -9.28 5.62
N SER A 85 -9.66 -8.08 5.34
CA SER A 85 -9.25 -7.69 3.99
C SER A 85 -8.11 -8.55 3.45
N VAL A 86 -7.10 -8.85 4.27
CA VAL A 86 -5.95 -9.67 3.86
C VAL A 86 -6.36 -11.11 3.64
N THR A 87 -7.18 -11.68 4.53
CA THR A 87 -7.71 -13.03 4.36
C THR A 87 -8.55 -13.13 3.09
N GLY A 88 -9.39 -12.13 2.79
CA GLY A 88 -10.15 -12.08 1.54
C GLY A 88 -9.25 -12.06 0.30
N ASN A 89 -8.20 -11.22 0.31
CA ASN A 89 -7.21 -11.21 -0.77
C ASN A 89 -6.52 -12.56 -0.94
N MET A 90 -6.08 -13.18 0.16
CA MET A 90 -5.43 -14.50 0.14
C MET A 90 -6.37 -15.59 -0.39
N LEU A 91 -7.66 -15.54 -0.05
CA LEU A 91 -8.65 -16.48 -0.58
C LEU A 91 -8.80 -16.36 -2.09
N VAL A 92 -8.93 -15.13 -2.61
CA VAL A 92 -9.02 -14.90 -4.06
C VAL A 92 -7.76 -15.41 -4.77
N THR A 93 -6.57 -15.10 -4.25
CA THR A 93 -5.32 -15.59 -4.86
C THR A 93 -5.19 -17.11 -4.80
N ASN A 94 -5.64 -17.74 -3.70
CA ASN A 94 -5.62 -19.19 -3.59
C ASN A 94 -6.57 -19.85 -4.59
N ILE A 95 -7.78 -19.31 -4.78
CA ILE A 95 -8.73 -19.82 -5.78
C ILE A 95 -8.13 -19.70 -7.19
N LEU A 96 -7.55 -18.54 -7.52
CA LEU A 96 -6.89 -18.34 -8.82
C LEU A 96 -5.77 -19.36 -9.06
N LEU A 97 -4.97 -19.66 -8.03
CA LEU A 97 -3.91 -20.67 -8.11
C LEU A 97 -4.43 -22.10 -8.34
N PHE A 98 -5.68 -22.41 -7.97
CA PHE A 98 -6.26 -23.74 -8.25
C PHE A 98 -6.90 -23.83 -9.63
N VAL A 99 -7.35 -22.70 -10.20
CA VAL A 99 -8.03 -22.65 -11.50
C VAL A 99 -7.05 -22.54 -12.67
N VAL A 100 -5.89 -21.90 -12.45
CA VAL A 100 -4.77 -21.81 -13.39
C VAL A 100 -3.92 -23.09 -13.33
#